data_AF-A0A7V1IDB6-F1
#
_entry.id   AF-A0A7V1IDB6-F1
#
_cell.length_a   1.000
_cell.length_b   1.000
_cell.length_c   1.000
_cell.angle_alpha   90.00
_cell.angle_beta   90.00
_cell.angle_gamma   90.00
#
_symmetry.space_group_name_H-M   'P 1'
#
loop_
_entity.id
_entity.type
_entity.pdbx_description
1 polymer ?
#
loop_
_entity_poly.entity_id
_entity_poly.type
_entity_poly.pdbx_seq_one_letter_code
_entity_poly.pdbx_strand_id
1 'polypeptide(L)'
;MNYELNEADGNDLYIRLSGGRELMLSGGRALEVTASAGWYSTEWIGARGVSEVNLNLALPVPAGGFRLIPAFTLTYVPLREINPDRFIFWGTLSLRKEVP
;
A
#
# COMPACT_ATOMS: atom_id res chain seq x y z
N MET A 1 -4.08 7.11 -5.11
CA MET A 1 -3.41 8.26 -5.75
C MET A 1 -3.00 9.18 -4.61
N ASN A 2 -1.70 9.28 -4.33
CA ASN A 2 -1.19 10.07 -3.20
C ASN A 2 -1.45 11.55 -3.48
N TYR A 3 -2.21 12.20 -2.59
CA TYR A 3 -2.69 13.58 -2.75
C TYR A 3 -1.59 14.65 -2.75
N GLU A 4 -0.32 14.30 -2.51
CA GLU A 4 0.77 15.27 -2.28
C GLU A 4 1.95 15.15 -3.26
N LEU A 5 1.83 14.40 -4.35
CA LEU A 5 2.77 14.54 -5.48
C LEU A 5 2.72 15.93 -6.14
N ASN A 6 1.77 16.79 -5.74
CA ASN A 6 1.51 18.11 -6.31
C ASN A 6 2.06 19.29 -5.50
N GLU A 7 2.56 19.11 -4.28
CA GLU A 7 3.04 20.26 -3.47
C GLU A 7 4.54 20.57 -3.69
N ALA A 8 5.30 19.67 -4.31
CA ALA A 8 6.73 19.86 -4.61
C ALA A 8 7.04 19.58 -6.09
N ASP A 9 6.47 20.36 -7.02
CA ASP A 9 6.81 20.41 -8.47
C ASP A 9 7.03 19.06 -9.20
N GLY A 10 6.53 17.94 -8.65
CA GLY A 10 6.63 16.59 -9.20
C GLY A 10 8.05 15.97 -9.28
N ASN A 11 9.08 16.55 -8.65
CA ASN A 11 10.49 16.12 -8.83
C ASN A 11 11.15 15.46 -7.60
N ASP A 12 10.37 15.07 -6.59
CA ASP A 12 10.93 14.42 -5.40
C ASP A 12 11.20 12.93 -5.62
N LEU A 13 12.38 12.48 -5.20
CA LEU A 13 12.76 11.08 -5.25
C LEU A 13 12.01 10.32 -4.15
N TYR A 14 11.23 9.33 -4.56
CA TYR A 14 10.57 8.38 -3.68
C TYR A 14 11.15 6.99 -3.86
N ILE A 15 11.66 6.42 -2.77
CA ILE A 15 12.12 5.02 -2.71
C ILE A 15 11.13 4.23 -1.88
N ARG A 16 10.67 3.09 -2.41
CA ARG A 16 9.83 2.13 -1.69
C ARG A 16 10.46 0.75 -1.70
N LEU A 17 10.59 0.18 -0.51
CA LEU A 17 10.91 -1.24 -0.34
C LEU A 17 9.64 -1.97 0.08
N SER A 18 9.31 -3.05 -0.63
CA SER A 18 8.12 -3.85 -0.36
C SER A 18 8.44 -5.33 -0.32
N GLY A 19 7.85 -6.03 0.64
CA GLY A 19 7.89 -7.49 0.76
C GLY A 19 6.48 -8.05 0.85
N GLY A 20 6.20 -9.09 0.06
CA GLY A 20 4.90 -9.74 0.02
C GLY A 20 5.00 -11.23 0.31
N ARG A 21 3.94 -11.79 0.90
CA ARG A 21 3.76 -13.22 1.07
C ARG A 21 2.32 -13.62 0.85
N GLU A 22 2.14 -14.78 0.24
CA GLU A 22 0.85 -15.44 0.11
C GLU A 22 0.64 -16.40 1.28
N LEU A 23 -0.50 -16.28 1.96
CA LEU A 23 -0.92 -17.14 3.04
C LEU A 23 -2.08 -18.00 2.56
N MET A 24 -1.85 -19.32 2.50
CA MET A 24 -2.90 -20.28 2.18
C MET A 24 -3.90 -20.35 3.33
N LEU A 25 -5.15 -20.05 3.03
CA LEU A 25 -6.29 -20.20 3.94
C LEU A 25 -6.95 -21.56 3.73
N SER A 26 -7.71 -22.00 4.74
CA SER A 26 -8.58 -23.17 4.61
C SER A 26 -9.58 -22.98 3.45
N GLY A 27 -9.74 -24.02 2.63
CA GLY A 27 -10.58 -23.97 1.43
C GLY A 27 -9.87 -23.51 0.14
N GLY A 28 -8.53 -23.53 0.10
CA GLY A 28 -7.75 -23.30 -1.13
C GLY A 28 -7.70 -21.83 -1.58
N ARG A 29 -8.04 -20.90 -0.67
CA ARG A 29 -7.94 -19.46 -0.93
C ARG A 29 -6.58 -18.94 -0.51
N ALA A 30 -6.11 -17.91 -1.20
CA ALA A 30 -4.85 -17.23 -0.93
C ALA A 30 -5.12 -15.84 -0.35
N LEU A 31 -4.57 -15.54 0.82
CA LEU A 31 -4.50 -14.16 1.32
C LEU A 31 -3.13 -13.58 0.96
N GLU A 32 -3.12 -12.52 0.16
CA GLU A 32 -1.91 -11.76 -0.16
C GLU A 32 -1.68 -10.74 0.95
N VAL A 33 -0.53 -10.82 1.61
CA VAL A 33 -0.08 -9.86 2.63
C VAL A 33 1.17 -9.18 2.12
N THR A 34 1.15 -7.85 2.03
CA THR A 34 2.31 -7.06 1.61
C THR A 34 2.58 -5.97 2.63
N ALA A 35 3.83 -5.85 3.06
CA ALA A 35 4.29 -4.71 3.84
C ALA A 35 5.24 -3.87 2.97
N SER A 36 5.22 -2.56 3.13
CA SER A 36 6.20 -1.69 2.49
C SER A 36 6.58 -0.52 3.37
N ALA A 37 7.78 -0.02 3.15
CA ALA A 37 8.30 1.20 3.74
C ALA A 37 8.71 2.14 2.60
N GLY A 38 8.30 3.39 2.71
CA GLY A 38 8.54 4.44 1.74
C GLY A 38 9.37 5.58 2.34
N TRP A 39 10.16 6.22 1.49
CA TRP A 39 11.12 7.26 1.85
C TRP A 39 11.07 8.35 0.79
N TYR A 40 10.77 9.57 1.21
CA TYR A 40 10.78 10.77 0.38
C TYR A 40 12.01 11.62 0.64
N SER A 41 12.73 11.99 -0.44
CA SER A 41 13.99 12.73 -0.34
C SER A 41 13.91 14.05 0.41
N THR A 42 12.77 14.74 0.34
CA THR A 42 12.51 15.99 1.06
C THR A 42 12.48 15.79 2.57
N GLU A 43 12.00 14.65 3.05
CA GLU A 43 12.00 14.31 4.48
C GLU A 43 13.36 13.76 4.97
N TRP A 44 14.26 13.36 4.08
CA TRP A 44 15.61 12.87 4.46
C TRP A 44 16.52 14.00 4.95
N ILE A 45 16.24 15.24 4.53
CA ILE A 45 17.04 16.41 4.88
C ILE A 45 16.60 16.88 6.27
N GLY A 46 17.09 16.20 7.31
CA GLY A 46 16.93 16.64 8.70
C GLY A 46 16.15 15.67 9.60
N ALA A 47 15.34 14.77 9.04
CA ALA A 47 14.71 13.68 9.78
C ALA A 47 15.35 12.32 9.44
N ARG A 48 15.58 11.49 10.46
CA ARG A 48 16.02 10.10 10.27
C ARG A 48 14.81 9.19 10.44
N GLY A 49 14.35 8.56 9.35
CA GLY A 49 13.33 7.52 9.45
C GLY A 49 12.58 7.29 8.15
N VAL A 50 11.47 6.57 8.26
CA VAL A 50 10.62 6.16 7.14
C VAL A 50 9.51 7.19 6.96
N SER A 51 9.24 7.62 5.74
CA SER A 51 8.16 8.56 5.45
C SER A 51 6.79 7.93 5.63
N GLU A 52 6.65 6.68 5.20
CA GLU A 52 5.42 5.91 5.32
C GLU A 52 5.66 4.42 5.47
N VAL A 53 4.82 3.76 6.26
CA VAL A 53 4.76 2.31 6.36
C VAL A 53 3.38 1.86 5.94
N ASN A 54 3.28 0.93 5.01
CA ASN A 54 2.02 0.39 4.52
C ASN A 54 1.91 -1.10 4.83
N LEU A 55 0.75 -1.53 5.30
CA LEU A 55 0.32 -2.92 5.34
C LEU A 55 -0.88 -3.10 4.42
N ASN A 56 -0.73 -3.95 3.42
CA ASN A 56 -1.77 -4.29 2.46
C ASN A 56 -2.20 -5.75 2.62
N LEU A 57 -3.51 -5.98 2.66
CA LEU A 57 -4.14 -7.29 2.67
C LEU A 57 -5.07 -7.37 1.47
N ALA A 58 -4.92 -8.39 0.63
CA ALA A 58 -5.81 -8.64 -0.49
C ALA A 58 -6.26 -10.10 -0.50
N LEU A 59 -7.54 -10.34 -0.73
CA LEU A 59 -8.12 -11.68 -0.76
C LEU A 59 -8.77 -11.92 -2.12
N PRO A 60 -8.05 -12.47 -3.10
CA PRO A 60 -8.65 -12.79 -4.39
C PRO A 60 -9.63 -13.96 -4.26
N VAL A 61 -10.89 -13.74 -4.68
CA VAL A 61 -11.98 -14.73 -4.62
C VAL A 61 -12.47 -15.01 -6.04
N PRO A 62 -12.44 -16.28 -6.49
CA PRO A 62 -13.06 -16.68 -7.75
C PRO A 62 -14.57 -16.46 -7.74
N ALA A 63 -15.11 -15.91 -8.83
CA ALA A 63 -16.51 -15.57 -8.99
C ALA A 63 -16.94 -15.79 -10.46
N GLY A 64 -17.16 -17.05 -10.85
CA GLY A 64 -17.81 -17.41 -12.11
C GLY A 64 -17.17 -16.83 -13.37
N GLY A 65 -15.84 -16.96 -13.52
CA GLY A 65 -15.07 -16.41 -14.64
C GLY A 65 -14.45 -15.03 -14.38
N PHE A 66 -14.71 -14.48 -13.19
CA PHE A 66 -14.07 -13.28 -12.69
C PHE A 66 -13.35 -13.58 -11.38
N ARG A 67 -12.47 -12.66 -10.99
CA ARG A 67 -11.83 -12.62 -9.69
C ARG A 67 -12.22 -11.32 -9.01
N LEU A 68 -12.90 -11.45 -7.87
CA LEU A 68 -13.20 -10.34 -6.98
C LEU A 68 -12.03 -10.20 -6.00
N ILE A 69 -11.47 -9.00 -5.86
CA ILE A 69 -10.31 -8.75 -5.01
C ILE A 69 -10.66 -7.60 -4.07
N PRO A 70 -11.29 -7.86 -2.92
CA PRO A 70 -11.25 -6.96 -1.79
C PRO A 70 -9.80 -6.79 -1.34
N ALA A 71 -9.39 -5.53 -1.13
CA ALA A 71 -8.11 -5.21 -0.55
C ALA A 71 -8.22 -4.05 0.44
N PHE A 72 -7.42 -4.14 1.49
CA PHE A 72 -7.32 -3.13 2.54
C PHE A 72 -5.86 -2.70 2.68
N THR A 73 -5.64 -1.40 2.78
CA THR A 73 -4.32 -0.84 3.06
C THR A 73 -4.40 0.04 4.30
N LEU A 74 -3.54 -0.24 5.28
CA LEU A 74 -3.28 0.63 6.41
C LEU A 74 -1.94 1.32 6.18
N THR A 75 -1.95 2.64 6.13
CA THR A 75 -0.75 3.48 5.99
C THR A 75 -0.50 4.22 7.29
N TYR A 76 0.72 4.14 7.82
CA TYR A 76 1.20 4.96 8.92
C TYR A 76 2.25 5.95 8.40
N VAL A 77 2.11 7.23 8.73
CA VAL A 77 2.97 8.32 8.24
C VAL A 77 3.61 9.03 9.44
N PRO A 78 4.81 8.62 9.86
CA PRO A 78 5.43 9.16 11.08
C PRO A 78 6.16 10.50 10.88
N LEU A 79 6.58 10.85 9.66
CA LEU A 79 7.53 11.97 9.44
C LEU A 79 7.00 13.16 8.64
N ARG A 80 5.72 13.18 8.26
CA ARG A 80 5.18 14.27 7.44
C ARG A 80 5.25 15.62 8.15
N GLU A 81 5.79 16.63 7.48
CA GLU A 81 5.83 18.03 7.95
C GLU A 81 4.44 18.58 8.32
N ILE A 82 3.38 18.12 7.64
CA ILE A 82 2.02 18.67 7.78
C ILE A 82 1.17 17.92 8.83
N ASN A 83 1.51 16.66 9.16
CA ASN A 83 0.85 15.87 10.21
C ASN A 83 1.63 14.58 10.49
N PRO A 84 2.61 14.62 11.42
CA PRO A 84 3.25 13.39 11.89
C PRO A 84 2.25 12.50 12.65
N ASP A 85 2.52 11.21 12.69
CA ASP A 85 1.73 10.21 13.44
C ASP A 85 0.31 9.94 12.94
N ARG A 86 0.11 10.00 11.63
CA ARG A 86 -1.21 9.71 11.03
C ARG A 86 -1.36 8.26 10.61
N PHE A 87 -2.51 7.68 10.91
CA PHE A 87 -3.01 6.46 10.26
C PHE A 87 -4.02 6.79 9.17
N ILE A 88 -3.88 6.15 8.01
CA ILE A 88 -4.80 6.25 6.88
C ILE A 88 -5.24 4.84 6.53
N PHE A 89 -6.56 4.65 6.39
CA PHE A 89 -7.15 3.38 6.00
C PHE A 89 -7.78 3.51 4.62
N TRP A 90 -7.44 2.58 3.74
CA TRP A 90 -7.99 2.48 2.39
C TRP A 90 -8.66 1.12 2.21
N GLY A 91 -9.90 1.15 1.72
CA GLY A 91 -10.58 -0.04 1.22
C GLY A 91 -10.73 0.06 -0.29
N THR A 92 -10.41 -1.02 -1.00
CA THR A 92 -10.65 -1.13 -2.44
C THR A 92 -11.32 -2.44 -2.76
N LEU A 93 -12.15 -2.43 -3.80
CA LEU A 93 -12.77 -3.61 -4.35
C LEU A 93 -12.50 -3.61 -5.86
N SER A 94 -11.70 -4.57 -6.32
CA SER A 94 -11.39 -4.74 -7.73
C SER A 94 -12.12 -5.95 -8.30
N LEU A 95 -12.61 -5.82 -9.53
CA LEU A 95 -13.12 -6.94 -10.31
C LEU A 95 -12.20 -7.12 -11.51
N ARG A 96 -11.67 -8.34 -11.70
CA ARG A 96 -10.82 -8.69 -12.84
C ARG A 96 -11.40 -9.88 -13.58
N LYS A 97 -11.43 -9.83 -14.91
CA LYS A 97 -11.79 -11.00 -15.72
C LYS A 97 -10.66 -12.02 -15.64
N GLU A 98 -10.96 -13.28 -15.40
CA GLU A 98 -9.97 -14.35 -15.53
C GLU A 98 -9.80 -14.65 -17.03
N VAL A 99 -8.58 -14.50 -17.53
CA VAL A 99 -8.23 -14.90 -18.90
C VAL A 99 -7.79 -16.36 -18.82
N PRO A 100 -8.34 -17.27 -19.66
CA PRO A 100 -7.95 -18.67 -19.71
C PRO A 100 -6.46 -18.89 -19.99
#